data_AF-A0A4W5MUR2-F1
#
_entry.id   AF-A0A4W5MUR2-F1
#
_cell.length_a   1.000
_cell.length_b   1.000
_cell.length_c   1.000
_cell.angle_alpha   90.00
_cell.angle_beta   90.00
_cell.angle_gamma   90.00
#
_symmetry.space_group_name_H-M   'P 1'
#
loop_
_entity.id
_entity.type
_entity.pdbx_description
1 polymer ?
#
loop_
_entity_poly.entity_id
_entity_poly.type
_entity_poly.pdbx_seq_one_letter_code
_entity_poly.pdbx_strand_id
1 'polypeptide(L)'
;MVAVCVCVCVCVCVCVCVCVCACVRVCVPQVFSMFLETLLDFILVHREDLQDWLFVLLTQLLKKMGADLLGSVQAKVQKALDITRESFPFDHQFNILMRFIVDQTQTPNLKVKVAILKYIESLARQMDPTDFVNSSETRLAVSRIITWTTEPKSSDVRKAAQVVLISLFELNTPEFTMLLGALPKTFQDGATKLLQNHLKNSSNTSSVSSPSNTIGRTPSRHPSSRTSPLTSPTNCSHGGLSPRCVPPLSDLHPQVPVSVCLLMHG
;
A
#
# COMPACT_ATOMS: atom_id res chain seq x y z
N MET A 1 27.99 38.60 -6.10
CA MET A 1 26.89 38.91 -7.03
C MET A 1 26.77 37.71 -7.96
N VAL A 2 25.86 36.78 -7.66
CA VAL A 2 25.66 35.58 -8.50
C VAL A 2 24.20 35.60 -8.92
N ALA A 3 23.96 35.85 -10.20
CA ALA A 3 22.65 35.67 -10.80
C ALA A 3 22.50 34.16 -11.05
N VAL A 4 21.60 33.50 -10.31
CA VAL A 4 21.22 32.12 -10.63
C VAL A 4 19.88 32.20 -11.34
N CYS A 5 19.90 31.93 -12.65
CA CYS A 5 18.67 31.60 -13.38
C CYS A 5 18.17 30.27 -12.83
N VAL A 6 17.03 30.28 -12.13
CA VAL A 6 16.33 29.04 -11.84
C VAL A 6 15.41 28.78 -13.03
N CYS A 7 15.89 27.97 -13.97
CA CYS A 7 15.01 27.37 -14.95
C CYS A 7 14.12 26.36 -14.23
N VAL A 8 12.80 26.59 -14.20
CA VAL A 8 11.85 25.51 -13.92
C VAL A 8 11.78 24.66 -15.19
N CYS A 9 12.76 23.77 -15.35
CA CYS A 9 12.74 22.80 -16.43
C CYS A 9 11.68 21.75 -16.09
N VAL A 10 10.49 21.86 -16.68
CA VAL A 10 9.61 20.70 -16.79
C VAL A 10 10.20 19.82 -17.89
N CYS A 11 11.15 18.95 -17.51
CA CYS A 11 11.76 18.01 -18.43
C CYS A 11 10.74 16.93 -18.81
N VAL A 12 9.85 17.25 -19.75
CA VAL A 12 9.15 16.23 -20.56
C VAL A 12 10.10 15.92 -21.71
N CYS A 13 10.42 14.64 -21.91
CA CYS A 13 11.63 14.14 -22.54
C CYS A 13 11.90 14.47 -24.03
N VAL A 14 11.35 15.54 -24.63
CA VAL A 14 11.81 16.09 -25.93
C VAL A 14 11.59 17.62 -25.96
N CYS A 15 12.63 18.38 -25.62
CA CYS A 15 12.94 19.77 -26.03
C CYS A 15 11.78 20.78 -26.27
N VAL A 16 10.93 21.05 -25.28
CA VAL A 16 10.17 22.32 -25.23
C VAL A 16 10.33 22.96 -23.85
N CYS A 17 11.15 24.00 -23.76
CA CYS A 17 11.37 24.77 -22.54
C CYS A 17 10.45 26.01 -22.54
N VAL A 18 9.38 26.01 -21.75
CA VAL A 18 8.61 27.23 -21.49
C VAL A 18 9.31 27.99 -20.36
N CYS A 19 10.08 29.02 -20.71
CA CYS A 19 10.84 29.84 -19.76
C CYS A 19 9.98 31.01 -19.25
N VAL A 20 9.44 30.91 -18.04
CA VAL A 20 8.86 32.07 -17.33
C VAL A 20 9.94 32.66 -16.42
N CYS A 21 10.54 33.78 -16.82
CA CYS A 21 11.60 34.45 -16.07
C CYS A 21 11.03 35.36 -14.97
N ALA A 22 11.08 34.93 -13.71
CA ALA A 22 10.80 35.81 -12.55
C ALA A 22 12.04 35.90 -11.65
N CYS A 23 12.72 37.05 -11.68
CA CYS A 23 13.87 37.35 -10.83
C CYS A 23 13.42 37.79 -9.43
N VAL A 24 13.41 36.89 -8.44
CA VAL A 24 13.21 37.28 -7.03
C VAL A 24 14.12 36.48 -6.09
N ARG A 25 14.93 37.21 -5.31
CA ARG A 25 15.66 36.70 -4.13
C ARG A 25 14.66 36.23 -3.08
N VAL A 26 14.42 34.92 -2.93
CA VAL A 26 13.63 34.39 -1.81
C VAL A 26 14.14 33.01 -1.40
N CYS A 27 14.23 32.78 -0.09
CA CYS A 27 14.57 31.53 0.57
C CYS A 27 13.89 30.34 -0.13
N VAL A 28 14.67 29.34 -0.56
CA VAL A 28 14.22 28.13 -1.28
C VAL A 28 12.91 27.49 -0.76
N PRO A 29 12.65 27.37 0.56
CA PRO A 29 11.37 26.82 1.04
C PRO A 29 10.15 27.72 0.76
N GLN A 30 10.32 29.04 0.65
CA GLN A 30 9.22 29.99 0.47
C GLN A 30 8.84 30.15 -1.00
N VAL A 31 9.79 30.02 -1.93
CA VAL A 31 9.50 29.94 -3.39
C VAL A 31 8.78 28.64 -3.72
N PHE A 32 9.23 27.51 -3.18
CA PHE A 32 8.56 26.21 -3.42
C PHE A 32 7.15 26.18 -2.82
N SER A 33 6.96 26.84 -1.66
CA SER A 33 5.66 27.04 -1.04
C SER A 33 4.71 27.83 -1.94
N MET A 34 5.16 28.96 -2.49
CA MET A 34 4.37 29.77 -3.42
C MET A 34 4.06 29.00 -4.70
N PHE A 35 5.03 28.27 -5.24
CA PHE A 35 4.81 27.41 -6.41
C PHE A 35 3.72 26.36 -6.16
N LEU A 36 3.74 25.68 -5.00
CA LEU A 36 2.69 24.71 -4.68
C LEU A 36 1.33 25.38 -4.54
N GLU A 37 1.24 26.55 -3.91
CA GLU A 37 -0.02 27.31 -3.83
C GLU A 37 -0.54 27.69 -5.23
N THR A 38 0.32 28.23 -6.09
CA THR A 38 -0.05 28.53 -7.49
C THR A 38 -0.41 27.29 -8.29
N LEU A 39 0.29 26.17 -8.08
CA LEU A 39 -0.03 24.89 -8.71
C LEU A 39 -1.43 24.42 -8.31
N LEU A 40 -1.82 24.60 -7.05
CA LEU A 40 -3.16 24.26 -6.58
C LEU A 40 -4.23 25.10 -7.28
N ASP A 41 -4.04 26.42 -7.32
CA ASP A 41 -4.98 27.31 -8.00
C ASP A 41 -5.08 26.95 -9.49
N PHE A 42 -3.96 26.65 -10.12
CA PHE A 42 -3.90 26.25 -11.52
C PHE A 42 -4.63 24.93 -11.79
N ILE A 43 -4.47 23.91 -10.94
CA ILE A 43 -5.20 22.64 -11.05
C ILE A 43 -6.70 22.88 -10.97
N LEU A 44 -7.15 23.68 -9.99
CA LEU A 44 -8.57 23.91 -9.77
C LEU A 44 -9.24 24.65 -10.93
N VAL A 45 -8.54 25.62 -11.52
CA VAL A 45 -9.05 26.44 -12.63
C VAL A 45 -8.98 25.71 -13.98
N HIS A 46 -7.91 24.94 -14.23
CA HIS A 46 -7.61 24.37 -15.55
C HIS A 46 -7.67 22.84 -15.60
N ARG A 47 -8.39 22.18 -14.68
CA ARG A 47 -8.45 20.69 -14.60
C ARG A 47 -8.84 19.99 -15.91
N GLU A 48 -9.67 20.60 -16.73
CA GLU A 48 -10.11 20.02 -18.01
C GLU A 48 -8.96 19.98 -19.03
N ASP A 49 -8.13 21.04 -19.07
CA ASP A 49 -6.97 21.14 -19.97
C ASP A 49 -5.75 20.35 -19.45
N LEU A 50 -5.76 19.94 -18.17
CA LEU A 50 -4.63 19.29 -17.51
C LEU A 50 -4.69 17.76 -17.52
N GLN A 51 -5.69 17.15 -18.15
CA GLN A 51 -5.79 15.68 -18.19
C GLN A 51 -4.53 15.03 -18.80
N ASP A 52 -4.00 15.60 -19.89
CA ASP A 52 -2.77 15.11 -20.54
C ASP A 52 -1.53 15.29 -19.66
N TRP A 53 -1.56 16.28 -18.77
CA TRP A 53 -0.49 16.59 -17.83
C TRP A 53 -0.60 15.81 -16.51
N LEU A 54 -1.72 15.13 -16.26
CA LEU A 54 -2.00 14.41 -15.01
C LEU A 54 -0.92 13.38 -14.70
N PHE A 55 -0.44 12.65 -15.70
CA PHE A 55 0.64 11.68 -15.53
C PHE A 55 1.89 12.34 -14.93
N VAL A 56 2.31 13.47 -15.52
CA VAL A 56 3.50 14.20 -15.05
C VAL A 56 3.24 14.78 -13.66
N LEU A 57 2.10 15.43 -13.45
CA LEU A 57 1.74 16.03 -12.17
C LEU A 57 1.75 15.00 -11.03
N LEU A 58 0.98 13.92 -11.17
CA LEU A 58 0.81 12.91 -10.12
C LEU A 58 2.13 12.19 -9.83
N THR A 59 2.84 11.71 -10.86
CA THR A 59 4.10 10.98 -10.65
C THR A 59 5.20 11.86 -10.06
N GLN A 60 5.28 13.14 -10.44
CA GLN A 60 6.28 14.06 -9.89
C GLN A 60 5.98 14.42 -8.43
N LEU A 61 4.71 14.63 -8.06
CA LEU A 61 4.31 14.84 -6.67
C LEU A 61 4.63 13.61 -5.79
N LEU A 62 4.34 12.40 -6.29
CA LEU A 62 4.67 11.14 -5.60
C LEU A 62 6.19 10.95 -5.42
N LYS A 63 6.98 11.25 -6.46
CA LYS A 63 8.46 11.24 -6.35
C LYS A 63 8.93 12.27 -5.33
N LYS A 64 8.32 13.45 -5.29
CA LYS A 64 8.67 14.53 -4.36
C LYS A 64 8.43 14.12 -2.91
N MET A 65 7.37 13.36 -2.61
CA MET A 65 7.13 12.78 -1.27
C MET A 65 8.25 11.83 -0.81
N GLY A 66 9.01 11.26 -1.75
CA GLY A 66 10.15 10.40 -1.43
C GLY A 66 11.49 11.12 -1.26
N ALA A 67 11.51 12.45 -1.41
CA ALA A 67 12.69 13.26 -1.12
C ALA A 67 12.79 13.57 0.39
N ASP A 68 13.97 13.96 0.85
CA ASP A 68 14.13 14.51 2.20
C ASP A 68 13.61 15.94 2.23
N LEU A 69 12.34 16.09 2.63
CA LEU A 69 11.63 17.35 2.75
C LEU A 69 11.47 17.75 4.22
N LEU A 70 11.44 19.06 4.46
CA LEU A 70 10.97 19.60 5.74
C LEU A 70 9.48 19.30 5.91
N GLY A 71 9.02 19.07 7.14
CA GLY A 71 7.62 18.68 7.41
C GLY A 71 6.57 19.67 6.86
N SER A 72 6.87 20.98 6.88
CA SER A 72 6.01 22.01 6.30
C SER A 72 5.88 21.90 4.77
N VAL A 73 6.97 21.55 4.09
CA VAL A 73 7.00 21.34 2.64
C VAL A 73 6.30 20.03 2.30
N GLN A 74 6.55 18.97 3.07
CA GLN A 74 5.87 17.68 2.91
C GLN A 74 4.35 17.83 3.05
N ALA A 75 3.87 18.60 4.02
CA ALA A 75 2.44 18.85 4.20
C ALA A 75 1.80 19.53 2.97
N LYS A 76 2.52 20.45 2.32
CA LYS A 76 2.05 21.10 1.09
C LYS A 76 2.04 20.15 -0.12
N VAL A 77 3.06 19.29 -0.26
CA VAL A 77 3.06 18.25 -1.31
C VAL A 77 1.93 17.26 -1.09
N GLN A 78 1.66 16.85 0.16
CA GLN A 78 0.52 16.01 0.51
C GLN A 78 -0.80 16.70 0.15
N LYS A 79 -0.97 17.97 0.49
CA LYS A 79 -2.15 18.75 0.09
C LYS A 79 -2.33 18.80 -1.44
N ALA A 80 -1.25 18.95 -2.20
CA ALA A 80 -1.30 18.90 -3.66
C ALA A 80 -1.72 17.54 -4.21
N LEU A 81 -1.24 16.45 -3.60
CA LEU A 81 -1.70 15.09 -3.93
C LEU A 81 -3.20 14.93 -3.62
N ASP A 82 -3.67 15.43 -2.48
CA ASP A 82 -5.08 15.33 -2.09
C ASP A 82 -5.99 16.11 -3.05
N ILE A 83 -5.63 17.35 -3.42
CA ILE A 83 -6.37 18.14 -4.40
C ILE A 83 -6.33 17.50 -5.79
N THR A 84 -5.18 16.96 -6.21
CA THR A 84 -5.08 16.19 -7.46
C THR A 84 -6.05 15.01 -7.43
N ARG A 85 -6.16 14.31 -6.30
CA ARG A 85 -7.08 13.17 -6.17
C ARG A 85 -8.54 13.56 -6.37
N GLU A 86 -8.94 14.70 -5.81
CA GLU A 86 -10.31 15.21 -5.86
C GLU A 86 -10.67 15.91 -7.19
N SER A 87 -9.66 16.31 -7.97
CA SER A 87 -9.87 17.15 -9.16
C SER A 87 -9.94 16.39 -10.49
N PHE A 88 -9.44 15.15 -10.54
CA PHE A 88 -9.33 14.36 -11.77
C PHE A 88 -10.13 13.04 -11.68
N PRO A 89 -10.57 12.45 -12.81
CA PRO A 89 -11.25 11.16 -12.82
C PRO A 89 -10.43 10.05 -12.13
N PHE A 90 -11.08 9.24 -11.30
CA PHE A 90 -10.37 8.26 -10.47
C PHE A 90 -9.77 7.11 -11.29
N ASP A 91 -10.47 6.66 -12.32
CA ASP A 91 -10.01 5.64 -13.29
C ASP A 91 -8.71 6.07 -13.99
N HIS A 92 -8.62 7.32 -14.45
CA HIS A 92 -7.42 7.89 -15.06
C HIS A 92 -6.24 7.89 -14.08
N GLN A 93 -6.46 8.33 -12.84
CA GLN A 93 -5.43 8.33 -11.79
C GLN A 93 -4.97 6.90 -11.46
N PHE A 94 -5.91 5.96 -11.30
CA PHE A 94 -5.62 4.57 -11.02
C PHE A 94 -4.76 3.93 -12.12
N ASN A 95 -5.14 4.16 -13.38
CA ASN A 95 -4.39 3.67 -14.55
C ASN A 95 -2.97 4.24 -14.61
N ILE A 96 -2.78 5.52 -14.28
CA ILE A 96 -1.45 6.14 -14.17
C ILE A 96 -0.61 5.45 -13.08
N LEU A 97 -1.20 5.16 -11.91
CA LEU A 97 -0.51 4.52 -10.80
C LEU A 97 -0.11 3.08 -11.13
N MET A 98 -0.98 2.30 -11.78
CA MET A 98 -0.64 0.94 -12.23
C MET A 98 0.55 0.97 -13.19
N ARG A 99 0.52 1.86 -14.20
CA ARG A 99 1.64 2.05 -15.15
C ARG A 99 2.92 2.49 -14.46
N PHE A 100 2.83 3.42 -13.51
CA PHE A 100 4.00 3.93 -12.79
C PHE A 100 4.68 2.86 -11.91
N ILE A 101 3.92 1.93 -11.31
CA ILE A 101 4.47 0.82 -10.51
C ILE A 101 5.30 -0.15 -11.37
N VAL A 102 4.88 -0.39 -12.61
CA VAL A 102 5.48 -1.40 -13.50
C VAL A 102 6.51 -0.81 -14.46
N ASP A 103 6.65 0.52 -14.49
CA ASP A 103 7.64 1.21 -15.31
C ASP A 103 9.07 0.82 -14.88
N GLN A 104 9.74 0.07 -15.76
CA GLN A 104 11.09 -0.46 -15.53
C GLN A 104 12.18 0.63 -15.55
N THR A 105 11.88 1.81 -16.09
CA THR A 105 12.80 2.95 -16.10
C THR A 105 12.85 3.67 -14.75
N GLN A 106 11.90 3.38 -13.86
CA GLN A 106 11.78 4.00 -12.56
C GLN A 106 12.27 3.07 -11.45
N THR A 107 13.04 3.62 -10.52
CA THR A 107 13.54 2.90 -9.34
C THR A 107 13.03 3.59 -8.06
N PRO A 108 11.72 3.47 -7.74
CA PRO A 108 11.15 4.16 -6.59
C PRO A 108 11.81 3.69 -5.29
N ASN A 109 12.34 4.66 -4.54
CA ASN A 109 12.89 4.41 -3.21
C ASN A 109 11.78 4.02 -2.21
N LEU A 110 12.15 3.58 -1.01
CA LEU A 110 11.20 3.10 0.00
C LEU A 110 10.12 4.14 0.35
N LYS A 111 10.48 5.44 0.44
CA LYS A 111 9.52 6.52 0.74
C LYS A 111 8.55 6.75 -0.43
N VAL A 112 9.04 6.73 -1.68
CA VAL A 112 8.18 6.84 -2.88
C VAL A 112 7.21 5.65 -2.94
N LYS A 113 7.66 4.42 -2.67
CA LYS A 113 6.76 3.25 -2.60
C LYS A 113 5.64 3.46 -1.59
N VAL A 114 5.95 3.92 -0.38
CA VAL A 114 4.93 4.22 0.65
C VAL A 114 3.97 5.30 0.17
N ALA A 115 4.45 6.35 -0.49
CA ALA A 115 3.60 7.42 -1.02
C ALA A 115 2.63 6.90 -2.10
N ILE A 116 3.13 6.11 -3.07
CA ILE A 116 2.30 5.48 -4.10
C ILE A 116 1.23 4.60 -3.46
N LEU A 117 1.61 3.72 -2.53
CA LEU A 117 0.70 2.79 -1.88
C LEU A 117 -0.39 3.52 -1.10
N LYS A 118 -0.04 4.54 -0.30
CA LYS A 118 -1.01 5.35 0.43
C LYS A 118 -1.96 6.10 -0.50
N TYR A 119 -1.46 6.56 -1.65
CA TYR A 119 -2.30 7.23 -2.63
C TYR A 119 -3.32 6.26 -3.26
N ILE A 120 -2.87 5.08 -3.71
CA ILE A 120 -3.76 4.03 -4.26
C ILE A 120 -4.81 3.64 -3.24
N GLU A 121 -4.40 3.46 -1.98
CA GLU A 121 -5.28 3.08 -0.88
C GLU A 121 -6.39 4.12 -0.65
N SER A 122 -6.03 5.41 -0.62
CA SER A 122 -7.00 6.49 -0.46
C SER A 122 -7.88 6.72 -1.70
N LEU A 123 -7.35 6.43 -2.89
CA LEU A 123 -8.08 6.48 -4.16
C LEU A 123 -9.11 5.34 -4.23
N ALA A 124 -8.70 4.11 -3.94
CA ALA A 124 -9.55 2.91 -3.99
C ALA A 124 -10.75 3.00 -3.06
N ARG A 125 -10.64 3.69 -1.91
CA ARG A 125 -11.79 3.92 -1.00
C ARG A 125 -12.87 4.86 -1.56
N GLN A 126 -12.61 5.54 -2.67
CA GLN A 126 -13.53 6.51 -3.29
C GLN A 126 -13.91 6.15 -4.73
N MET A 127 -13.24 5.16 -5.32
CA MET A 127 -13.49 4.68 -6.68
C MET A 127 -14.82 3.91 -6.76
N ASP A 128 -15.45 3.95 -7.94
CA ASP A 128 -16.53 3.01 -8.25
C ASP A 128 -15.92 1.63 -8.57
N PRO A 129 -16.58 0.51 -8.22
CA PRO A 129 -16.10 -0.82 -8.57
C PRO A 129 -15.80 -1.02 -10.06
N THR A 130 -16.50 -0.31 -10.96
CA THR A 130 -16.29 -0.38 -12.42
C THR A 130 -15.00 0.28 -12.89
N ASP A 131 -14.43 1.19 -12.10
CA ASP A 131 -13.12 1.82 -12.39
C ASP A 131 -11.96 0.84 -12.18
N PHE A 132 -12.17 -0.22 -11.40
CA PHE A 132 -11.18 -1.28 -11.18
C PHE A 132 -11.28 -2.35 -12.27
N VAL A 133 -10.37 -2.30 -13.24
CA VAL A 133 -10.35 -3.20 -14.39
C VAL A 133 -9.16 -4.19 -14.32
N ASN A 134 -9.42 -5.48 -14.52
CA ASN A 134 -8.40 -6.54 -14.64
C ASN A 134 -7.63 -6.49 -15.97
N SER A 135 -6.83 -5.44 -16.14
CA SER A 135 -5.92 -5.28 -17.27
C SER A 135 -4.57 -6.01 -17.06
N SER A 136 -3.75 -6.11 -18.11
CA SER A 136 -2.37 -6.58 -18.01
C SER A 136 -1.53 -5.73 -17.06
N GLU A 137 -1.69 -4.42 -17.12
CA GLU A 137 -1.01 -3.42 -16.31
C GLU A 137 -1.40 -3.56 -14.84
N THR A 138 -2.70 -3.73 -14.57
CA THR A 138 -3.20 -3.97 -13.20
C THR A 138 -2.64 -5.27 -12.65
N ARG A 139 -2.62 -6.36 -13.42
CA ARG A 139 -2.03 -7.65 -12.99
C ARG A 139 -0.56 -7.53 -12.63
N LEU A 140 0.23 -6.86 -13.47
CA LEU A 140 1.66 -6.64 -13.24
C LEU A 140 1.89 -5.74 -12.01
N ALA A 141 1.09 -4.69 -11.86
CA ALA A 141 1.18 -3.78 -10.72
C ALA A 141 0.81 -4.48 -9.40
N VAL A 142 -0.29 -5.24 -9.38
CA VAL A 142 -0.71 -6.04 -8.21
C VAL A 142 0.36 -7.08 -7.87
N SER A 143 0.94 -7.77 -8.87
CA SER A 143 2.07 -8.69 -8.64
C SER A 143 3.24 -7.98 -7.95
N ARG A 144 3.59 -6.78 -8.40
CA ARG A 144 4.65 -5.96 -7.81
C ARG A 144 4.30 -5.54 -6.38
N ILE A 145 3.06 -5.14 -6.11
CA ILE A 145 2.59 -4.80 -4.76
C ILE A 145 2.66 -6.02 -3.83
N ILE A 146 2.28 -7.21 -4.29
CA ILE A 146 2.44 -8.45 -3.52
C ILE A 146 3.92 -8.66 -3.15
N THR A 147 4.87 -8.42 -4.07
CA THR A 147 6.30 -8.50 -3.74
C THR A 147 6.75 -7.48 -2.69
N TRP A 148 6.07 -6.34 -2.57
CA TRP A 148 6.36 -5.33 -1.56
C TRP A 148 5.83 -5.69 -0.18
N THR A 149 4.88 -6.63 -0.06
CA THR A 149 4.41 -7.13 1.25
C THR A 149 5.51 -7.86 2.04
N THR A 150 6.59 -8.27 1.38
CA THR A 150 7.76 -8.91 1.98
C THR A 150 9.02 -8.04 1.91
N GLU A 151 8.90 -6.74 1.64
CA GLU A 151 10.03 -5.79 1.58
C GLU A 151 10.86 -5.82 2.88
N PRO A 152 12.12 -6.30 2.85
CA PRO A 152 12.89 -6.54 4.08
C PRO A 152 13.25 -5.26 4.81
N LYS A 153 13.54 -4.18 4.07
CA LYS A 153 14.10 -2.94 4.61
C LYS A 153 13.07 -2.01 5.25
N SER A 154 11.78 -2.19 4.96
CA SER A 154 10.74 -1.25 5.42
C SER A 154 9.46 -1.97 5.81
N SER A 155 9.15 -1.96 7.11
CA SER A 155 7.85 -2.38 7.61
C SER A 155 6.71 -1.50 7.11
N ASP A 156 6.96 -0.22 6.82
CA ASP A 156 5.93 0.71 6.35
C ASP A 156 5.50 0.37 4.94
N VAL A 157 6.45 0.01 4.06
CA VAL A 157 6.15 -0.52 2.73
C VAL A 157 5.32 -1.80 2.85
N ARG A 158 5.73 -2.73 3.72
CA ARG A 158 4.99 -3.99 3.92
C ARG A 158 3.54 -3.72 4.36
N LYS A 159 3.35 -2.89 5.39
CA LYS A 159 2.02 -2.55 5.91
C LYS A 159 1.16 -1.84 4.85
N ALA A 160 1.70 -0.82 4.18
CA ALA A 160 0.96 -0.09 3.16
C ALA A 160 0.57 -0.99 1.97
N ALA A 161 1.45 -1.89 1.55
CA ALA A 161 1.14 -2.85 0.49
C ALA A 161 0.01 -3.80 0.88
N GLN A 162 0.01 -4.28 2.14
CA GLN A 162 -1.06 -5.14 2.62
C GLN A 162 -2.42 -4.42 2.63
N VAL A 163 -2.45 -3.17 3.11
CA VAL A 163 -3.68 -2.37 3.11
C VAL A 163 -4.17 -2.13 1.69
N VAL A 164 -3.29 -1.80 0.73
CA VAL A 164 -3.70 -1.66 -0.68
C VAL A 164 -4.35 -2.92 -1.23
N LEU A 165 -3.78 -4.11 -0.99
CA LEU A 165 -4.38 -5.36 -1.46
C LEU A 165 -5.76 -5.62 -0.85
N ILE A 166 -5.95 -5.25 0.43
CA ILE A 166 -7.26 -5.32 1.08
C ILE A 166 -8.24 -4.33 0.46
N SER A 167 -7.84 -3.07 0.29
CA SER A 167 -8.71 -2.03 -0.28
C SER A 167 -9.13 -2.34 -1.71
N LEU A 168 -8.26 -2.91 -2.53
CA LEU A 168 -8.61 -3.35 -3.89
C LEU A 168 -9.55 -4.56 -3.88
N PHE A 169 -9.35 -5.49 -2.95
CA PHE A 169 -10.26 -6.62 -2.76
C PHE A 169 -11.66 -6.17 -2.31
N GLU A 170 -11.74 -5.18 -1.41
CA GLU A 170 -13.01 -4.62 -0.94
C GLU A 170 -13.69 -3.74 -1.99
N LEU A 171 -12.92 -3.06 -2.84
CA LEU A 171 -13.44 -2.24 -3.95
C LEU A 171 -14.23 -3.10 -4.94
N ASN A 172 -13.67 -4.23 -5.39
CA ASN A 172 -14.35 -5.12 -6.32
C ASN A 172 -13.86 -6.57 -6.15
N THR A 173 -14.52 -7.29 -5.24
CA THR A 173 -14.11 -8.66 -4.87
C THR A 173 -14.10 -9.64 -6.05
N PRO A 174 -15.14 -9.73 -6.90
CA PRO A 174 -15.13 -10.64 -8.06
C PRO A 174 -13.98 -10.34 -9.03
N GLU A 175 -13.76 -9.07 -9.36
CA GLU A 175 -12.73 -8.68 -10.32
C GLU A 175 -11.32 -8.92 -9.76
N PHE A 176 -11.10 -8.59 -8.48
CA PHE A 176 -9.82 -8.83 -7.81
C PHE A 176 -9.50 -10.33 -7.70
N THR A 177 -10.54 -11.13 -7.46
CA THR A 177 -10.49 -12.59 -7.45
C THR A 177 -10.06 -13.14 -8.81
N MET A 178 -10.71 -12.70 -9.89
CA MET A 178 -10.33 -13.08 -11.26
C MET A 178 -8.90 -12.66 -11.58
N LEU A 179 -8.49 -11.47 -11.14
CA LEU A 179 -7.13 -10.97 -11.29
C LEU A 179 -6.11 -11.88 -10.62
N LEU A 180 -6.31 -12.25 -9.34
CA LEU A 180 -5.42 -13.15 -8.63
C LEU A 180 -5.32 -14.53 -9.29
N GLY A 181 -6.43 -15.06 -9.82
CA GLY A 181 -6.46 -16.33 -10.53
C GLY A 181 -5.51 -16.39 -11.73
N ALA A 182 -5.23 -15.24 -12.36
CA ALA A 182 -4.30 -15.13 -13.49
C ALA A 182 -2.82 -14.99 -13.07
N LEU A 183 -2.51 -14.88 -11.77
CA LEU A 183 -1.13 -14.72 -11.28
C LEU A 183 -0.49 -16.07 -10.89
N PRO A 184 0.85 -16.18 -10.88
CA PRO A 184 1.55 -17.35 -10.35
C PRO A 184 1.10 -17.77 -8.94
N LYS A 185 1.09 -19.07 -8.68
CA LYS A 185 0.53 -19.66 -7.45
C LYS A 185 1.13 -19.10 -6.16
N THR A 186 2.43 -18.79 -6.16
CA THR A 186 3.13 -18.17 -5.03
C THR A 186 2.55 -16.81 -4.65
N PHE A 187 2.13 -16.00 -5.62
CA PHE A 187 1.47 -14.71 -5.36
C PHE A 187 0.04 -14.91 -4.86
N GLN A 188 -0.69 -15.87 -5.43
CA GLN A 188 -2.03 -16.22 -4.95
C GLN A 188 -2.03 -16.63 -3.48
N ASP A 189 -1.11 -17.51 -3.08
CA ASP A 189 -1.04 -18.02 -1.71
C ASP A 189 -0.69 -16.91 -0.71
N GLY A 190 0.24 -16.01 -1.09
CA GLY A 190 0.58 -14.83 -0.29
C GLY A 190 -0.59 -13.88 -0.08
N ALA A 191 -1.33 -13.55 -1.16
CA ALA A 191 -2.49 -12.67 -1.10
C ALA A 191 -3.67 -13.32 -0.37
N THR A 192 -3.96 -14.59 -0.62
CA THR A 192 -5.08 -15.31 0.01
C THR A 192 -4.91 -15.40 1.52
N LYS A 193 -3.69 -15.71 2.01
CA LYS A 193 -3.40 -15.75 3.45
C LYS A 193 -3.65 -14.40 4.12
N LEU A 194 -3.28 -13.32 3.45
CA LEU A 194 -3.47 -11.95 3.92
C LEU A 194 -4.96 -11.61 4.02
N LEU A 195 -5.74 -11.89 2.97
CA LEU A 195 -7.18 -11.62 2.92
C LEU A 195 -7.97 -12.46 3.93
N GLN A 196 -7.61 -13.73 4.11
CA GLN A 196 -8.22 -14.59 5.13
C GLN A 196 -8.00 -14.06 6.55
N ASN A 197 -6.82 -13.54 6.83
CA ASN A 197 -6.54 -12.92 8.13
C ASN A 197 -7.37 -11.64 8.32
N HIS A 198 -7.53 -10.83 7.28
CA HIS A 198 -8.36 -9.63 7.32
C HIS A 198 -9.82 -9.96 7.64
N LEU A 199 -10.42 -10.92 6.94
CA LEU A 199 -11.82 -11.31 7.13
C LEU A 199 -12.09 -11.85 8.54
N LYS A 200 -11.19 -12.69 9.08
CA LYS A 200 -11.28 -13.21 10.46
C LYS A 200 -11.19 -12.10 11.51
N ASN A 201 -10.34 -11.10 11.26
CA ASN A 201 -10.17 -10.00 12.20
C ASN A 201 -11.36 -9.04 12.16
N SER A 202 -11.90 -8.78 10.97
CA SER A 202 -13.13 -7.99 10.78
C SER A 202 -14.33 -8.63 11.49
N SER A 203 -14.52 -9.95 11.36
CA SER A 203 -15.62 -10.68 12.03
C SER A 203 -15.54 -10.68 13.57
N ASN A 204 -14.34 -10.55 14.15
CA ASN A 204 -14.15 -10.48 15.61
C ASN A 204 -14.40 -9.07 16.17
N THR A 205 -14.33 -8.02 15.33
CA THR A 205 -14.62 -6.64 15.76
C THR A 205 -16.13 -6.35 15.80
N SER A 206 -16.94 -7.08 15.05
CA SER A 206 -18.41 -6.99 15.07
C SER A 206 -19.09 -7.73 16.23
N SER A 207 -18.35 -8.47 17.08
CA SER A 207 -18.91 -9.28 18.18
C SER A 207 -18.73 -8.67 19.58
N VAL A 208 -18.36 -7.40 19.71
CA VAL A 208 -18.23 -6.70 21.00
C VAL A 208 -19.31 -5.63 21.17
N SER A 209 -20.57 -6.07 21.26
CA SER A 209 -21.68 -5.24 21.74
C SER A 209 -22.75 -6.11 22.40
N SER A 210 -22.55 -6.40 23.69
CA SER A 210 -23.61 -6.77 24.65
C SER A 210 -23.07 -6.57 26.07
N PRO A 211 -23.42 -5.49 26.78
CA PRO A 211 -23.13 -5.39 28.20
C PRO A 211 -24.23 -6.11 28.98
N SER A 212 -23.96 -7.35 29.40
CA SER A 212 -24.77 -7.99 30.45
C SER A 212 -24.37 -7.41 31.80
N ASN A 213 -25.25 -6.60 32.38
CA ASN A 213 -25.22 -6.21 33.78
C ASN A 213 -25.44 -7.44 34.67
N THR A 214 -24.47 -7.79 35.51
CA THR A 214 -24.76 -8.46 36.78
C THR A 214 -23.78 -8.01 37.86
N ILE A 215 -24.35 -7.30 38.83
CA ILE A 215 -23.73 -6.83 40.07
C ILE A 215 -23.45 -8.05 40.96
N GLY A 216 -22.21 -8.19 41.46
CA GLY A 216 -21.81 -9.32 42.29
C GLY A 216 -20.45 -9.20 43.00
N ARG A 217 -20.31 -8.17 43.85
CA ARG A 217 -19.74 -8.24 45.23
C ARG A 217 -18.47 -9.11 45.52
N THR A 218 -17.30 -8.42 45.61
CA THR A 218 -16.16 -8.51 46.60
C THR A 218 -15.52 -9.86 47.04
N PRO A 219 -14.27 -9.90 47.60
CA PRO A 219 -13.09 -9.03 47.46
C PRO A 219 -11.73 -9.78 47.29
N SER A 220 -10.68 -8.97 47.11
CA SER A 220 -9.24 -9.26 47.00
C SER A 220 -8.60 -10.00 48.20
N ARG A 221 -7.62 -10.89 47.92
CA ARG A 221 -6.63 -11.38 48.89
C ARG A 221 -5.26 -11.59 48.19
N HIS A 222 -4.31 -10.72 48.52
CA HIS A 222 -2.85 -10.92 48.35
C HIS A 222 -2.27 -11.66 49.57
N PRO A 223 -0.95 -11.95 49.68
CA PRO A 223 0.11 -12.24 48.69
C PRO A 223 0.89 -13.52 49.10
N SER A 224 1.84 -14.01 48.28
CA SER A 224 3.05 -14.69 48.79
C SER A 224 4.11 -14.83 47.71
N SER A 225 5.32 -14.46 48.09
CA SER A 225 6.56 -14.39 47.33
C SER A 225 7.40 -15.66 47.49
N ARG A 226 8.33 -15.86 46.54
CA ARG A 226 9.73 -16.30 46.70
C ARG A 226 10.19 -17.54 45.89
N THR A 227 11.30 -17.27 45.19
CA THR A 227 12.56 -18.06 45.04
C THR A 227 12.61 -19.31 44.17
N SER A 228 13.41 -19.21 43.09
CA SER A 228 14.19 -20.28 42.44
C SER A 228 15.25 -20.89 43.41
N PRO A 229 15.88 -22.05 43.12
CA PRO A 229 17.02 -22.08 42.17
C PRO A 229 17.26 -23.39 41.37
N LEU A 230 18.16 -23.23 40.39
CA LEU A 230 18.95 -24.16 39.56
C LEU A 230 19.25 -25.58 40.10
N THR A 231 19.28 -26.57 39.19
CA THR A 231 20.47 -27.43 38.88
C THR A 231 20.15 -28.46 37.78
N SER A 232 21.08 -28.63 36.83
CA SER A 232 21.21 -29.79 35.91
C SER A 232 22.36 -30.69 36.43
N PRO A 233 22.87 -31.75 35.75
CA PRO A 233 22.43 -32.53 34.58
C PRO A 233 22.54 -34.07 34.83
N THR A 234 22.29 -34.94 33.83
CA THR A 234 23.27 -35.94 33.29
C THR A 234 22.61 -36.91 32.29
N ASN A 235 23.42 -37.19 31.27
CA ASN A 235 23.36 -37.98 30.05
C ASN A 235 23.14 -39.51 30.21
N CYS A 236 22.85 -40.17 29.07
CA CYS A 236 23.37 -41.49 28.60
C CYS A 236 22.36 -42.62 28.22
N SER A 237 22.20 -42.78 26.89
CA SER A 237 22.42 -43.99 26.05
C SER A 237 21.47 -45.20 25.98
N HIS A 238 21.54 -45.83 24.79
CA HIS A 238 20.92 -47.07 24.25
C HIS A 238 19.48 -46.91 23.74
N GLY A 239 19.09 -47.28 22.51
CA GLY A 239 19.66 -48.16 21.49
C GLY A 239 18.51 -49.05 20.99
N GLY A 240 18.12 -48.98 19.71
CA GLY A 240 17.05 -49.84 19.18
C GLY A 240 16.63 -49.54 17.75
N LEU A 241 16.74 -50.54 16.88
CA LEU A 241 16.50 -50.56 15.44
C LEU A 241 15.00 -50.72 15.10
N SER A 242 14.54 -50.03 14.03
CA SER A 242 13.53 -50.32 12.97
C SER A 242 12.39 -51.35 13.20
N PRO A 243 11.19 -51.22 12.57
CA PRO A 243 11.01 -50.84 11.16
C PRO A 243 9.78 -50.00 10.76
N ARG A 244 9.81 -49.64 9.47
CA ARG A 244 8.86 -48.93 8.60
C ARG A 244 7.38 -49.28 8.81
N CYS A 245 6.54 -48.24 8.89
CA CYS A 245 5.13 -48.28 8.47
C CYS A 245 4.90 -47.21 7.39
N VAL A 246 4.36 -47.66 6.27
CA VAL A 246 3.95 -46.86 5.10
C VAL A 246 2.47 -46.51 5.29
N PRO A 247 2.03 -45.25 5.20
CA PRO A 247 0.62 -44.94 4.97
C PRO A 247 0.34 -44.77 3.46
N PRO A 248 -0.87 -45.08 2.99
CA PRO A 248 -1.22 -45.09 1.58
C PRO A 248 -1.35 -43.68 0.99
N LEU A 249 -0.95 -43.54 -0.27
CA LEU A 249 -1.32 -42.41 -1.13
C LEU A 249 -2.83 -42.42 -1.35
N SER A 250 -3.52 -41.41 -0.84
CA SER A 250 -4.85 -40.99 -1.31
C SER A 250 -4.99 -39.49 -1.06
N ASP A 251 -5.19 -38.75 -2.15
CA ASP A 251 -5.73 -37.39 -2.21
C ASP A 251 -5.02 -36.26 -1.45
N LEU A 252 -4.01 -35.66 -2.08
CA LEU A 252 -3.57 -34.30 -1.77
C LEU A 252 -4.28 -33.30 -2.69
N HIS A 253 -5.57 -33.05 -2.43
CA HIS A 253 -6.25 -31.84 -2.88
C HIS A 253 -5.98 -30.74 -1.83
N PRO A 254 -5.40 -29.58 -2.18
CA PRO A 254 -5.25 -28.49 -1.22
C PRO A 254 -6.64 -27.93 -0.88
N GLN A 255 -7.14 -28.23 0.32
CA GLN A 255 -8.35 -27.63 0.85
C GLN A 255 -8.13 -26.12 1.04
N VAL A 256 -8.59 -25.34 0.06
CA VAL A 256 -8.95 -23.95 0.29
C VAL A 256 -10.18 -23.97 1.19
N PRO A 257 -10.19 -23.26 2.33
CA PRO A 257 -11.37 -23.21 3.19
C PRO A 257 -12.58 -22.69 2.39
N VAL A 258 -13.70 -23.40 2.51
CA VAL A 258 -14.91 -23.28 1.68
C VAL A 258 -15.44 -21.83 1.58
N SER A 259 -15.19 -20.98 2.58
CA SER A 259 -15.53 -19.54 2.53
C SER A 259 -14.85 -18.75 1.42
N VAL A 260 -13.66 -19.15 0.97
CA VAL A 260 -12.96 -18.46 -0.13
C VAL A 260 -13.39 -19.04 -1.49
N CYS A 261 -13.70 -20.33 -1.55
CA CYS A 261 -14.16 -20.98 -2.78
C CYS A 261 -15.54 -20.48 -3.24
N LEU A 262 -16.43 -20.17 -2.30
CA LEU A 262 -17.77 -19.59 -2.58
C LEU A 262 -17.72 -18.18 -3.20
N LEU A 263 -16.63 -17.44 -3.00
CA LEU A 263 -16.42 -16.13 -3.63
C LEU A 263 -15.74 -16.22 -5.01
N MET A 264 -15.28 -17.41 -5.41
CA MET A 264 -14.50 -17.62 -6.65
C MET A 264 -15.28 -18.34 -7.76
N HIS A 265 -16.54 -18.71 -7.52
CA HIS A 265 -17.42 -19.41 -8.48
C HIS A 265 -18.86 -18.88 -8.49
N GLY A 266 -19.06 -17.57 -8.27
CA GLY A 266 -20.34 -16.88 -8.44
C GLY A 266 -20.25 -15.81 -9.51
#